data_AF-A0A2E4JXH5-F1
#
_entry.id   AF-A0A2E4JXH5-F1
#
_cell.length_a   1.000
_cell.length_b   1.000
_cell.length_c   1.000
_cell.angle_alpha   90.00
_cell.angle_beta   90.00
_cell.angle_gamma   90.00
#
_symmetry.space_group_name_H-M   'P 1'
#
loop_
_entity.id
_entity.type
_entity.pdbx_description
1 polymer ?
#
loop_
_entity_poly.entity_id
_entity_poly.type
_entity_poly.pdbx_seq_one_letter_code
_entity_poly.pdbx_strand_id
1 'polypeptide(L)'
;MYKKAVLSLLAFCLASSSLVVNSQEKVRLGSPLSQEDLEGFDLIAAPDGSGFPAGSGTAQDGKAVYDINCAVCHGINGEGTTNNTVIVGGDIQSEGPPLRTVGSYWPYASTVFDFIRRAMPATAPKSLTDKQVYQVTAYVLFMNGIIQEEMELNADNLPTIKMPNADGFIDRSHIQ
;
A
#
# COMPACT_ATOMS: atom_id res chain seq x y z
N MET A 1 22.22 34.86 74.83
CA MET A 1 23.08 34.99 73.62
C MET A 1 22.93 33.83 72.61
N TYR A 2 21.81 33.07 72.60
CA TYR A 2 21.67 31.89 71.72
C TYR A 2 20.46 31.92 70.75
N LYS A 3 19.71 33.02 70.68
CA LYS A 3 18.54 33.13 69.78
C LYS A 3 18.83 33.73 68.41
N LYS A 4 19.99 34.38 68.22
CA LYS A 4 20.35 35.02 66.93
C LYS A 4 21.08 34.08 65.96
N ALA A 5 21.61 32.96 66.43
CA ALA A 5 22.37 32.01 65.60
C ALA A 5 21.49 31.01 64.83
N VAL A 6 20.26 30.74 65.30
CA VAL A 6 19.35 29.77 64.65
C VAL A 6 18.67 30.36 63.41
N LEU A 7 18.47 31.68 63.37
CA LEU A 7 17.81 32.34 62.24
C LEU A 7 18.70 32.44 60.98
N SER A 8 20.02 32.36 61.15
CA SER A 8 20.96 32.44 60.01
C SER A 8 21.13 31.11 59.27
N LEU A 9 20.75 29.97 59.87
CA LEU A 9 20.82 28.68 59.19
C LEU A 9 19.58 28.37 58.35
N LEU A 10 18.43 28.96 58.69
CA LEU A 10 17.18 28.78 57.92
C LEU A 10 17.14 29.62 56.64
N ALA A 11 17.91 30.70 56.57
CA ALA A 11 17.96 31.58 55.40
C ALA A 11 18.84 31.05 54.26
N PHE A 12 19.66 30.02 54.50
CA PHE A 12 20.57 29.48 53.47
C PHE A 12 19.96 28.30 52.69
N CYS A 13 18.84 27.73 53.12
CA CYS A 13 18.19 26.60 52.43
C CYS A 13 17.09 26.99 51.43
N LEU A 14 16.70 28.26 51.33
CA LEU A 14 15.69 28.70 50.35
C LEU A 14 16.27 29.21 49.01
N ALA A 15 17.60 29.19 48.84
CA ALA A 15 18.23 29.64 47.59
C ALA A 15 18.47 28.52 46.58
N SER A 16 17.88 27.34 46.78
CA SER A 16 17.89 26.24 45.81
C SER A 16 16.55 26.15 45.10
N SER A 17 16.07 27.27 44.54
CA SER A 17 15.12 27.20 43.44
C SER A 17 15.85 26.53 42.29
N SER A 18 15.75 25.21 42.20
CA SER A 18 16.14 24.46 41.03
C SER A 18 15.49 25.16 39.85
N LEU A 19 16.30 25.77 39.00
CA LEU A 19 15.88 26.07 37.64
C LEU A 19 15.52 24.71 37.06
N VAL A 20 14.24 24.35 37.10
CA VAL A 20 13.71 23.30 36.26
C VAL A 20 13.82 23.88 34.86
N VAL A 21 15.00 23.72 34.26
CA VAL A 21 15.17 23.85 32.82
C VAL A 21 14.26 22.78 32.25
N ASN A 22 13.07 23.18 31.81
CA ASN A 22 12.21 22.32 31.04
C ASN A 22 12.89 22.14 29.67
N SER A 23 13.88 21.24 29.62
CA SER A 23 14.66 20.90 28.42
C SER A 23 13.81 20.22 27.34
N GLN A 24 12.49 20.18 27.47
CA GLN A 24 11.60 19.84 26.38
C GLN A 24 11.09 21.09 25.66
N GLU A 25 11.99 21.95 25.18
CA GLU A 25 11.74 22.52 23.86
C GLU A 25 11.86 21.36 22.87
N LYS A 26 10.76 20.63 22.67
CA LYS A 26 10.66 19.69 21.55
C LYS A 26 11.10 20.44 20.30
N VAL A 27 12.14 19.93 19.66
CA VAL A 27 12.63 20.47 18.38
C VAL A 27 11.42 20.55 17.45
N ARG A 28 10.96 21.77 17.15
CA ARG A 28 9.72 22.03 16.37
C ARG A 28 9.96 21.79 14.88
N LEU A 29 10.37 20.58 14.53
CA LEU A 29 10.52 20.15 13.14
C LEU A 29 9.17 19.68 12.59
N GLY A 30 8.86 20.12 11.36
CA GLY A 30 7.63 19.74 10.66
C GLY A 30 6.39 20.55 11.07
N SER A 31 5.28 20.25 10.41
CA SER A 31 3.95 20.79 10.73
C SER A 31 2.99 19.63 11.01
N PRO A 32 2.00 19.77 11.90
CA PRO A 32 0.96 18.77 12.07
C PRO A 32 0.24 18.53 10.75
N LEU A 33 0.01 17.25 10.40
CA LEU A 33 -0.84 16.88 9.28
C LEU A 33 -2.30 17.01 9.70
N SER A 34 -3.12 17.55 8.80
CA SER A 34 -4.58 17.52 8.93
C SER A 34 -5.11 16.12 8.63
N GLN A 35 -6.39 15.87 8.95
CA GLN A 35 -7.01 14.60 8.59
C GLN A 35 -7.09 14.47 7.06
N GLU A 36 -7.36 15.58 6.38
CA GLU A 36 -7.39 15.69 4.93
C GLU A 36 -6.03 15.36 4.30
N ASP A 37 -4.92 15.76 4.94
CA ASP A 37 -3.58 15.38 4.49
C ASP A 37 -3.36 13.86 4.57
N LEU A 38 -4.00 13.17 5.53
CA LEU A 38 -3.84 11.73 5.71
C LEU A 38 -4.68 10.89 4.72
N GLU A 39 -5.84 11.39 4.30
CA GLU A 39 -6.76 10.68 3.39
C GLU A 39 -6.11 10.29 2.05
N GLY A 40 -5.10 11.03 1.60
CA GLY A 40 -4.36 10.75 0.36
C GLY A 40 -3.07 9.92 0.53
N PHE A 41 -2.61 9.74 1.77
CA PHE A 41 -1.35 9.05 2.08
C PHE A 41 -1.54 7.55 2.30
N ASP A 42 -2.57 7.17 3.07
CA ASP A 42 -2.77 5.77 3.49
C ASP A 42 -3.73 5.04 2.56
N LEU A 43 -3.25 4.74 1.35
CA LEU A 43 -4.01 3.98 0.35
C LEU A 43 -3.57 2.51 0.27
N ILE A 44 -2.74 2.06 1.21
CA ILE A 44 -2.11 0.74 1.17
C ILE A 44 -3.17 -0.32 1.42
N ALA A 45 -3.49 -1.10 0.39
CA ALA A 45 -4.35 -2.29 0.53
C ALA A 45 -3.46 -3.52 0.77
N ALA A 46 -3.32 -3.92 2.03
CA ALA A 46 -2.36 -4.93 2.46
C ALA A 46 -2.86 -6.37 2.26
N PRO A 47 -1.95 -7.37 2.17
CA PRO A 47 -2.34 -8.78 2.08
C PRO A 47 -3.16 -9.31 3.26
N ASP A 48 -3.18 -8.62 4.40
CA ASP A 48 -3.98 -8.99 5.57
C ASP A 48 -5.46 -8.57 5.48
N GLY A 49 -5.85 -7.91 4.38
CA GLY A 49 -7.21 -7.42 4.15
C GLY A 49 -7.49 -6.01 4.67
N SER A 50 -6.49 -5.31 5.22
CA SER A 50 -6.64 -3.92 5.63
C SER A 50 -6.47 -2.93 4.47
N GLY A 51 -7.05 -1.74 4.60
CA GLY A 51 -6.86 -0.62 3.67
C GLY A 51 -7.65 -0.68 2.35
N PHE A 52 -8.52 -1.67 2.19
CA PHE A 52 -9.44 -1.74 1.05
C PHE A 52 -10.58 -0.72 1.19
N PRO A 53 -10.83 0.11 0.17
CA PRO A 53 -11.98 1.02 0.15
C PRO A 53 -13.28 0.24 -0.14
N ALA A 54 -14.41 0.85 0.20
CA ALA A 54 -15.72 0.33 -0.18
C ALA A 54 -15.88 0.29 -1.70
N GLY A 55 -16.46 -0.80 -2.23
CA GLY A 55 -16.72 -0.96 -3.64
C GLY A 55 -16.74 -2.42 -4.07
N SER A 56 -17.12 -2.64 -5.32
CA SER A 56 -17.07 -3.94 -5.98
C SER A 56 -16.94 -3.79 -7.50
N GLY A 57 -16.55 -4.86 -8.18
CA GLY A 57 -16.49 -4.90 -9.64
C GLY A 57 -16.27 -6.30 -10.20
N THR A 58 -16.77 -6.54 -11.41
CA THR A 58 -16.55 -7.79 -12.16
C THR A 58 -15.50 -7.58 -13.25
N ALA A 59 -14.94 -8.66 -13.78
CA ALA A 59 -14.04 -8.59 -14.94
C ALA A 59 -14.77 -8.08 -16.19
N GLN A 60 -16.04 -8.46 -16.36
CA GLN A 60 -16.91 -7.99 -17.43
C GLN A 60 -16.96 -6.46 -17.51
N ASP A 61 -17.19 -5.80 -16.36
CA ASP A 61 -17.17 -4.34 -16.28
C ASP A 61 -15.75 -3.78 -16.42
N GLY A 62 -14.77 -4.49 -15.87
CA GLY A 62 -13.35 -4.11 -15.87
C GLY A 62 -12.74 -4.02 -17.25
N LYS A 63 -13.25 -4.78 -18.22
CA LYS A 63 -12.77 -4.72 -19.60
C LYS A 63 -12.85 -3.30 -20.19
N ALA A 64 -13.97 -2.60 -19.99
CA ALA A 64 -14.13 -1.25 -20.52
C ALA A 64 -13.15 -0.26 -19.88
N VAL A 65 -12.91 -0.39 -18.57
CA VAL A 65 -11.91 0.42 -17.85
C VAL A 65 -10.51 0.14 -18.39
N TYR A 66 -10.17 -1.14 -18.59
CA TYR A 66 -8.87 -1.57 -19.11
C TYR A 66 -8.61 -1.07 -20.53
N ASP A 67 -9.59 -1.22 -21.43
CA ASP A 67 -9.47 -0.82 -22.83
C ASP A 67 -9.17 0.68 -22.97
N ILE A 68 -9.77 1.51 -22.11
CA ILE A 68 -9.59 2.97 -22.11
C ILE A 68 -8.27 3.39 -21.45
N ASN A 69 -7.91 2.77 -20.32
CA ASN A 69 -6.88 3.30 -19.43
C ASN A 69 -5.56 2.51 -19.43
N CYS A 70 -5.55 1.27 -19.93
CA CYS A 70 -4.46 0.32 -19.73
C CYS A 70 -3.91 -0.24 -21.05
N ALA A 71 -4.79 -0.58 -21.99
CA ALA A 71 -4.46 -1.35 -23.19
C ALA A 71 -3.43 -0.67 -24.11
N VAL A 72 -3.32 0.67 -24.09
CA VAL A 72 -2.33 1.43 -24.88
C VAL A 72 -0.88 1.03 -24.54
N CYS A 73 -0.61 0.67 -23.28
CA CYS A 73 0.71 0.21 -22.84
C CYS A 73 0.76 -1.31 -22.67
N HIS A 74 -0.27 -1.90 -22.06
CA HIS A 74 -0.25 -3.32 -21.70
C HIS A 74 -0.78 -4.25 -22.79
N GLY A 75 -1.23 -3.73 -23.93
CA GLY A 75 -1.86 -4.54 -24.98
C GLY A 75 -3.29 -4.95 -24.61
N ILE A 76 -4.09 -5.33 -25.60
CA ILE A 76 -5.52 -5.67 -25.37
C ILE A 76 -5.71 -6.98 -24.59
N ASN A 77 -4.72 -7.87 -24.64
CA ASN A 77 -4.67 -9.16 -23.96
C ASN A 77 -3.61 -9.19 -22.83
N GLY A 78 -3.03 -8.06 -22.46
CA GLY A 78 -1.97 -8.00 -21.45
C GLY A 78 -0.58 -8.44 -21.95
N GLU A 79 -0.41 -8.58 -23.26
CA GLU A 79 0.82 -9.02 -23.94
C GLU A 79 1.94 -7.96 -23.97
N GLY A 80 1.64 -6.72 -23.57
CA GLY A 80 2.53 -5.57 -23.62
C GLY A 80 2.71 -5.01 -25.03
N THR A 81 3.03 -3.72 -25.12
CA THR A 81 3.53 -3.09 -26.36
C THR A 81 5.05 -2.88 -26.28
N THR A 82 5.68 -2.38 -27.35
CA THR A 82 7.14 -2.17 -27.39
C THR A 82 7.61 -1.31 -26.20
N ASN A 83 8.50 -1.87 -25.38
CA ASN A 83 9.05 -1.30 -24.13
C ASN A 83 8.08 -1.19 -22.94
N ASN A 84 6.84 -1.67 -23.07
CA ASN A 84 5.88 -1.68 -21.96
C ASN A 84 5.79 -3.07 -21.30
N THR A 85 5.32 -3.07 -20.06
CA THR A 85 5.30 -4.28 -19.23
C THR A 85 4.22 -5.26 -19.70
N VAL A 86 4.63 -6.52 -19.87
CA VAL A 86 3.72 -7.66 -20.09
C VAL A 86 3.10 -8.06 -18.75
N ILE A 87 1.77 -8.21 -18.70
CA ILE A 87 1.03 -8.47 -17.45
C ILE A 87 0.25 -9.80 -17.46
N VAL A 88 0.18 -10.48 -18.60
CA VAL A 88 -0.48 -11.78 -18.78
C VAL A 88 0.49 -12.81 -19.36
N GLY A 89 0.39 -14.06 -18.88
CA GLY A 89 1.19 -15.19 -19.37
C GLY A 89 2.51 -15.39 -18.62
N GLY A 90 3.41 -16.17 -19.19
CA GLY A 90 4.69 -16.52 -18.55
C GLY A 90 4.58 -17.65 -17.53
N ASP A 91 5.73 -18.15 -17.11
CA ASP A 91 5.90 -19.23 -16.15
C ASP A 91 7.20 -19.01 -15.39
N ILE A 92 7.16 -19.07 -14.06
CA ILE A 92 8.33 -18.91 -13.20
C ILE A 92 9.22 -20.17 -13.21
N GLN A 93 8.70 -21.31 -13.64
CA GLN A 93 9.38 -22.60 -13.74
C GLN A 93 9.94 -22.89 -15.14
N SER A 94 9.94 -21.91 -16.05
CA SER A 94 10.46 -22.09 -17.41
C SER A 94 11.95 -22.44 -17.44
N GLU A 95 12.38 -23.25 -18.40
CA GLU A 95 13.81 -23.59 -18.59
C GLU A 95 14.68 -22.36 -18.97
N GLY A 96 14.07 -21.35 -19.62
CA GLY A 96 14.72 -20.08 -19.97
C GLY A 96 14.49 -18.97 -18.93
N PRO A 97 14.96 -17.74 -19.22
CA PRO A 97 14.66 -16.59 -18.36
C PRO A 97 13.13 -16.44 -18.18
N PRO A 98 12.62 -16.49 -16.94
CA PRO A 98 11.18 -16.52 -16.71
C PRO A 98 10.54 -15.18 -17.01
N LEU A 99 9.42 -15.20 -17.73
CA LEU A 99 8.57 -14.04 -17.90
C LEU A 99 7.73 -13.85 -16.63
N ARG A 100 8.02 -12.79 -15.89
CA ARG A 100 7.36 -12.45 -14.62
C ARG A 100 6.19 -11.49 -14.87
N THR A 101 4.98 -11.99 -14.68
CA THR A 101 3.73 -11.25 -14.86
C THR A 101 2.88 -11.33 -13.59
N VAL A 102 1.66 -10.81 -13.64
CA VAL A 102 0.70 -10.92 -12.53
C VAL A 102 0.42 -12.39 -12.21
N GLY A 103 0.08 -13.21 -13.21
CA GLY A 103 -0.26 -14.61 -13.00
C GLY A 103 0.94 -15.51 -12.70
N SER A 104 2.12 -15.22 -13.26
CA SER A 104 3.28 -16.12 -13.12
C SER A 104 4.13 -15.84 -11.88
N TYR A 105 4.11 -14.60 -11.35
CA TYR A 105 5.08 -14.20 -10.33
C TYR A 105 4.46 -13.62 -9.06
N TRP A 106 3.39 -12.83 -9.14
CA TRP A 106 2.92 -12.08 -7.97
C TRP A 106 2.26 -12.99 -6.91
N PRO A 107 2.58 -12.83 -5.62
CA PRO A 107 2.07 -13.72 -4.58
C PRO A 107 0.68 -13.36 -4.05
N TYR A 108 0.26 -12.09 -4.18
CA TYR A 108 -1.00 -11.61 -3.61
C TYR A 108 -1.81 -10.77 -4.60
N ALA A 109 -3.11 -11.04 -4.69
CA ALA A 109 -4.05 -10.22 -5.46
C ALA A 109 -4.19 -8.80 -4.88
N SER A 110 -4.01 -8.64 -3.56
CA SER A 110 -4.01 -7.34 -2.88
C SER A 110 -2.97 -6.39 -3.46
N THR A 111 -1.77 -6.89 -3.78
CA THR A 111 -0.71 -6.07 -4.37
C THR A 111 -1.11 -5.54 -5.74
N VAL A 112 -1.84 -6.33 -6.54
CA VAL A 112 -2.34 -5.91 -7.86
C VAL A 112 -3.31 -4.73 -7.69
N PHE A 113 -4.29 -4.87 -6.80
CA PHE A 113 -5.25 -3.81 -6.47
C PHE A 113 -4.55 -2.54 -5.97
N ASP A 114 -3.68 -2.70 -4.97
CA ASP A 114 -2.92 -1.60 -4.36
C ASP A 114 -2.08 -0.84 -5.38
N PHE A 115 -1.35 -1.57 -6.22
CA PHE A 115 -0.50 -0.98 -7.26
C PHE A 115 -1.34 -0.22 -8.29
N ILE A 116 -2.45 -0.81 -8.75
CA ILE A 116 -3.35 -0.15 -9.71
C ILE A 116 -3.91 1.14 -9.10
N ARG A 117 -4.43 1.09 -7.87
CA ARG A 117 -5.02 2.25 -7.18
C ARG A 117 -4.04 3.39 -7.02
N ARG A 118 -2.80 3.09 -6.63
CA ARG A 118 -1.81 4.12 -6.24
C ARG A 118 -0.94 4.60 -7.38
N ALA A 119 -0.69 3.77 -8.39
CA ALA A 119 0.33 4.03 -9.41
C ALA A 119 -0.21 4.03 -10.84
N MET A 120 -1.40 3.47 -11.10
CA MET A 120 -1.96 3.39 -12.45
C MET A 120 -3.17 4.33 -12.65
N PRO A 121 -3.42 4.76 -13.91
CA PRO A 121 -2.53 4.66 -15.07
C PRO A 121 -1.23 5.45 -14.87
N ALA A 122 -0.13 5.03 -15.50
CA ALA A 122 1.18 5.67 -15.31
C ALA A 122 1.19 7.17 -15.67
N THR A 123 0.30 7.60 -16.56
CA THR A 123 0.14 9.01 -16.97
C THR A 123 -0.75 9.82 -16.02
N ALA A 124 -1.54 9.16 -15.17
CA ALA A 124 -2.44 9.78 -14.22
C ALA A 124 -2.66 8.89 -12.97
N PRO A 125 -1.64 8.69 -12.10
CA PRO A 125 -1.81 7.89 -10.89
C PRO A 125 -2.93 8.41 -10.00
N LYS A 126 -3.65 7.52 -9.32
CA LYS A 126 -4.80 7.82 -8.44
C LYS A 126 -6.00 8.48 -9.15
N SER A 127 -6.08 8.41 -10.48
CA SER A 127 -7.21 8.98 -11.23
C SER A 127 -8.43 8.06 -11.31
N LEU A 128 -8.25 6.75 -11.06
CA LEU A 128 -9.35 5.79 -11.05
C LEU A 128 -10.12 5.88 -9.73
N THR A 129 -11.45 5.79 -9.83
CA THR A 129 -12.31 5.60 -8.65
C THR A 129 -12.10 4.22 -8.04
N ASP A 130 -12.38 4.05 -6.75
CA ASP A 130 -12.23 2.76 -6.06
C ASP A 130 -13.01 1.63 -6.77
N LYS A 131 -14.21 1.93 -7.29
CA LYS A 131 -14.99 0.99 -8.13
C LYS A 131 -14.22 0.57 -9.39
N GLN A 132 -13.65 1.52 -10.12
CA GLN A 132 -12.87 1.23 -11.33
C GLN A 132 -11.62 0.40 -11.02
N VAL A 133 -10.99 0.62 -9.86
CA VAL A 133 -9.84 -0.19 -9.40
C VAL A 133 -10.28 -1.64 -9.17
N TYR A 134 -11.41 -1.90 -8.50
CA TYR A 134 -11.94 -3.27 -8.35
C TYR A 134 -12.22 -3.92 -9.70
N GLN A 135 -12.91 -3.19 -10.59
CA GLN A 135 -13.27 -3.67 -11.92
C GLN A 135 -12.02 -4.06 -12.72
N VAL A 136 -11.05 -3.16 -12.86
CA VAL A 136 -9.84 -3.46 -13.65
C VAL A 136 -8.95 -4.51 -12.98
N THR A 137 -8.92 -4.57 -11.64
CA THR A 137 -8.24 -5.66 -10.93
C THR A 137 -8.88 -7.01 -11.24
N ALA A 138 -10.21 -7.10 -11.19
CA ALA A 138 -10.94 -8.32 -11.55
C ALA A 138 -10.63 -8.73 -13.00
N TYR A 139 -10.60 -7.77 -13.93
CA TYR A 139 -10.26 -8.05 -15.33
C TYR A 139 -8.83 -8.57 -15.51
N VAL A 140 -7.84 -7.98 -14.83
CA VAL A 140 -6.44 -8.45 -14.87
C VAL A 140 -6.31 -9.87 -14.30
N LEU A 141 -7.00 -10.18 -13.21
CA LEU A 141 -7.02 -11.52 -12.61
C LEU A 141 -7.71 -12.54 -13.54
N PHE A 142 -8.82 -12.15 -14.17
CA PHE A 142 -9.54 -12.96 -15.17
C PHE A 142 -8.68 -13.26 -16.40
N MET A 143 -7.98 -12.26 -16.96
CA MET A 143 -7.07 -12.48 -18.09
C MET A 143 -5.93 -13.45 -17.77
N ASN A 144 -5.56 -13.58 -16.48
CA ASN A 144 -4.59 -14.56 -16.00
C ASN A 144 -5.24 -15.90 -15.58
N GLY A 145 -6.54 -16.10 -15.81
CA GLY A 145 -7.26 -17.33 -15.47
C GLY A 145 -7.43 -17.59 -13.98
N ILE A 146 -7.31 -16.56 -13.14
CA ILE A 146 -7.30 -16.69 -11.67
C ILE A 146 -8.72 -16.66 -11.10
N ILE A 147 -9.62 -15.89 -11.72
CA ILE A 147 -11.03 -15.77 -11.33
C ILE A 147 -11.94 -15.93 -12.54
N GLN A 148 -13.23 -16.16 -12.31
CA GLN A 148 -14.27 -16.19 -13.34
C GLN A 148 -14.69 -14.76 -13.73
N GLU A 149 -15.23 -14.59 -14.94
CA GLU A 149 -15.56 -13.27 -15.50
C GLU A 149 -16.63 -12.53 -14.68
N GLU A 150 -17.62 -13.27 -14.18
CA GLU A 150 -18.78 -12.77 -13.44
C GLU A 150 -18.56 -12.71 -11.92
N MET A 151 -17.38 -13.12 -11.42
CA MET A 151 -17.07 -13.02 -9.99
C MET A 151 -17.04 -11.54 -9.59
N GLU A 152 -17.93 -11.16 -8.66
CA GLU A 152 -17.91 -9.82 -8.07
C GLU A 152 -16.76 -9.72 -7.06
N LEU A 153 -15.71 -8.99 -7.42
CA LEU A 153 -14.54 -8.74 -6.58
C LEU A 153 -14.82 -7.54 -5.64
N ASN A 154 -14.51 -7.67 -4.36
CA ASN A 154 -14.71 -6.64 -3.34
C ASN A 154 -13.68 -6.77 -2.20
N ALA A 155 -13.78 -5.88 -1.20
CA ALA A 155 -12.86 -5.84 -0.05
C ALA A 155 -12.80 -7.16 0.74
N ASP A 156 -13.91 -7.90 0.82
CA ASP A 156 -14.01 -9.10 1.64
C ASP A 156 -13.36 -10.32 0.96
N ASN A 157 -13.51 -10.44 -0.37
CA ASN A 157 -13.06 -11.63 -1.09
C ASN A 157 -11.71 -11.46 -1.81
N LEU A 158 -11.31 -10.25 -2.19
CA LEU A 158 -10.05 -10.00 -2.90
C LEU A 158 -8.82 -10.52 -2.14
N PRO A 159 -8.67 -10.28 -0.82
CA PRO A 159 -7.52 -10.80 -0.06
C PRO A 159 -7.50 -12.33 0.03
N THR A 160 -8.64 -12.98 -0.18
CA THR A 160 -8.77 -14.45 -0.10
C THR A 160 -8.35 -15.18 -1.37
N ILE A 161 -8.10 -14.45 -2.47
CA ILE A 161 -7.69 -15.03 -3.75
C ILE A 161 -6.27 -15.59 -3.61
N LYS A 162 -6.13 -16.90 -3.80
CA LYS A 162 -4.83 -17.57 -3.86
C LYS A 162 -4.20 -17.40 -5.24
N MET A 163 -3.13 -16.62 -5.33
CA MET A 163 -2.35 -16.47 -6.57
C MET A 163 -1.52 -17.73 -6.87
N PRO A 164 -1.23 -18.04 -8.15
CA PRO A 164 -0.48 -19.25 -8.52
C PRO A 164 0.90 -19.36 -7.85
N ASN A 165 1.59 -18.22 -7.66
CA ASN A 165 2.92 -18.17 -7.06
C ASN A 165 2.92 -17.68 -5.59
N ALA A 166 1.81 -17.86 -4.86
CA ALA A 166 1.68 -17.41 -3.46
C ALA A 166 2.78 -17.98 -2.55
N ASP A 167 3.17 -19.24 -2.76
CA ASP A 167 4.19 -19.95 -1.98
C ASP A 167 5.62 -19.82 -2.59
N GLY A 168 5.79 -18.96 -3.61
CA GLY A 168 7.02 -18.84 -4.39
C GLY A 168 8.10 -17.92 -3.80
N PHE A 169 7.86 -17.35 -2.62
CA PHE A 169 8.75 -16.38 -1.98
C PHE A 169 9.19 -16.87 -0.61
N ILE A 170 10.46 -16.62 -0.27
CA ILE A 170 11.05 -16.99 1.02
C ILE A 170 11.30 -15.71 1.80
N ASP A 171 10.65 -15.57 2.96
CA ASP A 171 10.95 -14.48 3.87
C ASP A 171 12.32 -14.69 4.53
N ARG A 172 13.20 -13.69 4.39
CA ARG A 172 14.53 -13.64 5.02
C ARG A 172 14.67 -12.45 5.97
N SER A 173 13.58 -11.78 6.32
CA SER A 173 13.57 -10.64 7.25
C SER A 173 14.17 -10.97 8.62
N HIS A 174 14.14 -12.25 9.02
CA HIS A 174 14.72 -12.76 10.26
C HIS A 174 16.24 -12.98 10.21
N ILE A 175 16.88 -12.81 9.05
CA ILE A 175 18.32 -12.99 8.86
C ILE A 175 18.96 -11.59 8.77
N GLN A 176 19.26 -11.00 9.92
CA GLN A 176 20.09 -9.79 10.06
C GLN A 176 21.45 -10.13 10.68
#